data_AF-A0A941XX24-F1
#
_entry.id   AF-A0A941XX24-F1
#
_cell.length_a   1.000
_cell.length_b   1.000
_cell.length_c   1.000
_cell.angle_alpha   90.00
_cell.angle_beta   90.00
_cell.angle_gamma   90.00
#
_symmetry.space_group_name_H-M   'P 1'
#
loop_
_entity.id
_entity.type
_entity.pdbx_description
1 polymer ?
#
loop_
_entity_poly.entity_id
_entity_poly.type
_entity_poly.pdbx_seq_one_letter_code
_entity_poly.pdbx_strand_id
1 'polypeptide(L)'
;MAQLQRTAEGLAEYAKRCICIPHVYVWDANGEYITHALLDALSKKYPDWYTPQRLAARRALAGCGVRGWDCIGLIKSYVWGDYHQGNTQYYTEESDFCTRTLIQQQLVKGDIGTLPETPGLVLFKPGHVGVYIGGGKAIESTHTMPASAYTRCWEHMGDGSAPCCSAYDSAPDEPSRLGGLVETVVSERPWTHWLQYPGIHY
;
A
#
# COMPACT_ATOMS: atom_id res chain seq x y z
N MET A 1 -3.25 27.84 9.16
CA MET A 1 -2.64 26.58 9.64
C MET A 1 -1.54 26.22 8.68
N ALA A 2 -0.34 25.86 9.15
CA ALA A 2 0.72 25.43 8.24
C ALA A 2 0.25 24.16 7.52
N GLN A 3 0.20 24.20 6.18
CA GLN A 3 -0.16 23.04 5.37
C GLN A 3 0.96 22.02 5.54
N LEU A 4 0.62 20.77 5.89
CA LEU A 4 1.60 19.70 6.10
C LEU A 4 2.33 19.45 4.76
N GLN A 5 3.57 19.94 4.65
CA GLN A 5 4.37 19.76 3.44
C GLN A 5 4.78 18.29 3.33
N ARG A 6 4.40 17.64 2.22
CA ARG A 6 4.81 16.27 1.91
C ARG A 6 6.06 16.31 1.10
N THR A 7 7.10 15.63 1.55
CA THR A 7 8.36 15.48 0.80
C THR A 7 8.50 14.07 0.25
N ALA A 8 9.35 13.91 -0.75
CA ALA A 8 9.71 12.63 -1.34
C ALA A 8 10.34 11.70 -0.28
N GLU A 9 11.30 12.22 0.50
CA GLU A 9 11.91 11.46 1.61
C GLU A 9 10.85 11.02 2.61
N GLY A 10 9.89 11.89 2.92
CA GLY A 10 8.79 11.55 3.82
C GLY A 10 7.90 10.43 3.30
N LEU A 11 7.69 10.32 1.98
CA LEU A 11 6.97 9.19 1.38
C LEU A 11 7.77 7.89 1.51
N ALA A 12 9.08 7.93 1.24
CA ALA A 12 9.94 6.75 1.39
C ALA A 12 9.95 6.26 2.84
N GLU A 13 10.11 7.18 3.80
CA GLU A 13 10.07 6.84 5.23
C GLU A 13 8.68 6.38 5.69
N TYR A 14 7.61 6.94 5.12
CA TYR A 14 6.25 6.45 5.37
C TYR A 14 6.07 5.01 4.91
N ALA A 15 6.47 4.68 3.67
CA ALA A 15 6.40 3.32 3.15
C ALA A 15 7.21 2.32 3.99
N LYS A 16 8.43 2.70 4.42
CA LYS A 16 9.27 1.90 5.33
C LYS A 16 8.62 1.65 6.69
N ARG A 17 7.85 2.61 7.22
CA ARG A 17 7.07 2.38 8.46
C ARG A 17 5.89 1.47 8.21
N CYS A 18 5.15 1.68 7.12
CA CYS A 18 3.95 0.90 6.80
C CYS A 18 4.24 -0.60 6.59
N ILE A 19 5.36 -0.95 5.95
CA ILE A 19 5.73 -2.35 5.76
C ILE A 19 6.06 -3.06 7.09
N CYS A 20 6.40 -2.32 8.15
CA CYS A 20 6.75 -2.85 9.47
C CYS A 20 5.56 -2.96 10.44
N ILE A 21 4.34 -2.62 10.01
CA ILE A 21 3.13 -2.77 10.84
C ILE A 21 2.19 -3.83 10.25
N PRO A 22 1.25 -4.41 11.02
CA PRO A 22 0.32 -5.40 10.51
C PRO A 22 -0.51 -4.86 9.33
N HIS A 23 -0.41 -5.52 8.18
CA HIS A 23 -1.04 -5.04 6.95
C HIS A 23 -1.39 -6.15 5.97
N VAL A 24 -2.30 -5.86 5.04
CA VAL A 24 -2.70 -6.76 3.94
C VAL A 24 -3.04 -5.98 2.67
N TYR A 25 -3.06 -6.68 1.54
CA TYR A 25 -3.57 -6.10 0.30
C TYR A 25 -5.10 -6.05 0.32
N VAL A 26 -5.64 -4.86 0.07
CA VAL A 26 -7.08 -4.63 -0.09
C VAL A 26 -7.27 -3.72 -1.30
N TRP A 27 -7.93 -4.25 -2.35
CA TRP A 27 -8.21 -3.50 -3.57
C TRP A 27 -9.11 -2.30 -3.24
N ASP A 28 -8.70 -1.10 -3.68
CA ASP A 28 -9.39 0.18 -3.45
C ASP A 28 -9.29 0.73 -2.01
N ALA A 29 -8.43 0.14 -1.16
CA ALA A 29 -8.12 0.69 0.16
C ALA A 29 -6.88 1.60 0.14
N ASN A 30 -6.89 2.59 1.02
CA ASN A 30 -5.96 3.71 1.13
C ASN A 30 -5.33 3.83 2.52
N GLY A 31 -5.33 2.76 3.31
CA GLY A 31 -4.76 2.71 4.66
C GLY A 31 -5.78 2.55 5.76
N GLU A 32 -7.03 2.26 5.43
CA GLU A 32 -8.06 1.92 6.39
C GLU A 32 -7.68 0.69 7.24
N TYR A 33 -8.10 0.68 8.50
CA TYR A 33 -8.09 -0.54 9.30
C TYR A 33 -9.11 -1.54 8.77
N ILE A 34 -8.79 -2.82 8.81
CA ILE A 34 -9.70 -3.88 8.40
C ILE A 34 -10.89 -3.94 9.36
N THR A 35 -12.09 -3.73 8.83
CA THR A 35 -13.36 -3.84 9.55
C THR A 35 -14.39 -4.55 8.68
N HIS A 36 -15.43 -5.14 9.30
CA HIS A 36 -16.53 -5.71 8.53
C HIS A 36 -17.22 -4.66 7.65
N ALA A 37 -17.41 -3.44 8.15
CA ALA A 37 -18.04 -2.36 7.39
C ALA A 37 -17.26 -1.96 6.14
N LEU A 38 -15.92 -1.86 6.23
CA LEU A 38 -15.05 -1.64 5.07
C LEU A 38 -15.22 -2.76 4.04
N LEU A 39 -15.15 -4.02 4.48
CA LEU A 39 -15.25 -5.18 3.59
C LEU A 39 -16.64 -5.31 2.96
N ASP A 40 -17.71 -4.97 3.68
CA ASP A 40 -19.08 -4.94 3.16
C ASP A 40 -19.26 -3.88 2.06
N ALA A 41 -18.65 -2.70 2.24
CA ALA A 41 -18.69 -1.64 1.23
C ALA A 41 -17.93 -2.05 -0.03
N LEU A 42 -16.71 -2.57 0.14
CA LEU A 42 -15.86 -3.01 -0.97
C LEU A 42 -16.44 -4.21 -1.72
N SER A 43 -17.07 -5.17 -1.03
CA SER A 43 -17.69 -6.32 -1.69
C SER A 43 -18.91 -5.96 -2.54
N LYS A 44 -19.65 -4.91 -2.15
CA LYS A 44 -20.74 -4.37 -2.98
C LYS A 44 -20.20 -3.68 -4.23
N LYS A 45 -19.07 -2.96 -4.09
CA LYS A 45 -18.44 -2.24 -5.20
C LYS A 45 -17.74 -3.18 -6.20
N TYR A 46 -17.12 -4.25 -5.70
CA TYR A 46 -16.32 -5.20 -6.51
C TYR A 46 -16.65 -6.67 -6.15
N PRO A 47 -17.85 -7.16 -6.47
CA PRO A 47 -18.30 -8.50 -6.05
C PRO A 47 -17.44 -9.64 -6.60
N ASP A 48 -16.94 -9.51 -7.84
CA ASP A 48 -16.10 -10.53 -8.47
C ASP A 48 -14.71 -10.62 -7.81
N TRP A 49 -14.20 -9.50 -7.31
CA TRP A 49 -12.90 -9.45 -6.64
C TRP A 49 -13.00 -9.97 -5.20
N TYR A 50 -14.05 -9.58 -4.48
CA TYR A 50 -14.30 -9.93 -3.09
C TYR A 50 -15.18 -11.18 -2.98
N THR A 51 -14.65 -12.30 -3.47
CA THR A 51 -15.28 -13.62 -3.32
C THR A 51 -15.48 -13.99 -1.84
N PRO A 52 -16.40 -14.92 -1.51
CA PRO A 52 -16.61 -15.38 -0.14
C PRO A 52 -15.30 -15.81 0.57
N GLN A 53 -14.40 -16.48 -0.15
CA GLN A 53 -13.12 -16.95 0.38
C GLN A 53 -12.19 -15.78 0.73
N ARG A 54 -12.07 -14.80 -0.18
CA ARG A 54 -11.24 -13.60 0.08
C ARG A 54 -11.82 -12.79 1.22
N LEU A 55 -13.14 -12.62 1.28
CA LEU A 55 -13.81 -11.93 2.37
C LEU A 55 -13.60 -12.64 3.70
N ALA A 56 -13.74 -13.96 3.77
CA ALA A 56 -13.54 -14.72 5.00
C ALA A 56 -12.13 -14.49 5.58
N ALA A 57 -11.09 -14.59 4.73
CA ALA A 57 -9.71 -14.36 5.15
C ALA A 57 -9.48 -12.93 5.68
N ARG A 58 -10.03 -11.88 5.02
CA ARG A 58 -9.91 -10.51 5.53
C ARG A 58 -10.77 -10.28 6.79
N ARG A 59 -11.97 -10.86 6.87
CA ARG A 59 -12.86 -10.70 8.03
C ARG A 59 -12.26 -11.27 9.31
N ALA A 60 -11.46 -12.32 9.21
CA ALA A 60 -10.74 -12.88 10.34
C ALA A 60 -9.78 -11.85 10.99
N LEU A 61 -9.31 -10.84 10.22
CA LEU A 61 -8.42 -9.79 10.68
C LEU A 61 -9.15 -8.54 11.22
N ALA A 62 -10.49 -8.52 11.17
CA ALA A 62 -11.25 -7.36 11.61
C ALA A 62 -11.06 -7.13 13.12
N GLY A 63 -10.79 -5.89 13.51
CA GLY A 63 -10.52 -5.54 14.91
C GLY A 63 -9.11 -5.89 15.40
N CYS A 64 -8.25 -6.45 14.53
CA CYS A 64 -6.89 -6.84 14.90
C CYS A 64 -5.84 -5.73 14.69
N GLY A 65 -6.27 -4.50 14.43
CA GLY A 65 -5.35 -3.39 14.11
C GLY A 65 -4.63 -3.51 12.76
N VAL A 66 -5.00 -4.48 11.92
CA VAL A 66 -4.43 -4.67 10.57
C VAL A 66 -4.90 -3.54 9.65
N ARG A 67 -4.00 -2.97 8.84
CA ARG A 67 -4.31 -1.97 7.82
C ARG A 67 -4.35 -2.55 6.40
N GLY A 68 -5.16 -1.94 5.53
CA GLY A 68 -5.34 -2.35 4.14
C GLY A 68 -4.88 -1.26 3.17
N TRP A 69 -4.06 -1.65 2.19
CA TRP A 69 -3.71 -0.78 1.06
C TRP A 69 -3.77 -1.55 -0.26
N ASP A 70 -4.15 -0.87 -1.33
CA ASP A 70 -3.69 -1.23 -2.66
C ASP A 70 -2.39 -0.48 -3.02
N CYS A 71 -1.88 -0.70 -4.24
CA CYS A 71 -0.61 -0.13 -4.66
C CYS A 71 -0.55 1.40 -4.62
N ILE A 72 -1.57 2.09 -5.14
CA ILE A 72 -1.62 3.56 -5.16
C ILE A 72 -2.19 4.12 -3.86
N GLY A 73 -3.03 3.34 -3.17
CA GLY A 73 -3.56 3.60 -1.86
C GLY A 73 -2.48 3.85 -0.83
N LEU A 74 -1.33 3.14 -0.89
CA LEU A 74 -0.17 3.43 -0.03
C LEU A 74 0.32 4.87 -0.19
N ILE A 75 0.45 5.34 -1.44
CA ILE A 75 0.94 6.68 -1.78
C ILE A 75 -0.10 7.73 -1.39
N LYS A 76 -1.38 7.49 -1.71
CA LYS A 76 -2.49 8.36 -1.32
C LYS A 76 -2.59 8.47 0.19
N SER A 77 -2.42 7.36 0.92
CA SER A 77 -2.42 7.37 2.38
C SER A 77 -1.40 8.34 2.96
N TYR A 78 -0.19 8.36 2.40
CA TYR A 78 0.80 9.37 2.76
C TYR A 78 0.29 10.76 2.41
N VAL A 79 -0.05 11.05 1.15
CA VAL A 79 -0.49 12.41 0.72
C VAL A 79 -1.66 12.94 1.56
N TRP A 80 -2.55 12.05 2.01
CA TRP A 80 -3.73 12.33 2.82
C TRP A 80 -3.50 12.26 4.34
N GLY A 81 -2.26 12.17 4.80
CA GLY A 81 -1.93 12.44 6.21
C GLY A 81 -1.81 11.24 7.09
N ASP A 82 -1.44 10.09 6.53
CA ASP A 82 -1.67 8.79 7.14
C ASP A 82 -3.17 8.50 7.21
N TYR A 83 -3.76 8.30 6.03
CA TYR A 83 -5.20 8.13 5.88
C TYR A 83 -5.70 6.85 6.55
N HIS A 84 -6.76 6.99 7.34
CA HIS A 84 -7.59 5.88 7.83
C HIS A 84 -8.95 6.44 8.26
N GLN A 85 -9.87 5.59 8.71
CA GLN A 85 -11.23 6.01 9.07
C GLN A 85 -11.31 7.07 10.18
N GLY A 86 -10.24 7.26 10.96
CA GLY A 86 -10.13 8.30 12.00
C GLY A 86 -9.37 9.55 11.53
N ASN A 87 -8.86 9.57 10.31
CA ASN A 87 -8.09 10.67 9.75
C ASN A 87 -8.35 10.79 8.24
N THR A 88 -9.39 11.54 7.90
CA THR A 88 -9.83 11.79 6.52
C THR A 88 -9.67 13.25 6.09
N GLN A 89 -9.13 14.10 6.96
CA GLN A 89 -9.17 15.56 6.83
C GLN A 89 -8.41 16.13 5.61
N TYR A 90 -7.43 15.39 5.08
CA TYR A 90 -6.61 15.83 3.93
C TYR A 90 -7.02 15.15 2.62
N TYR A 91 -8.06 14.32 2.62
CA TYR A 91 -8.63 13.75 1.41
C TYR A 91 -9.35 14.84 0.61
N THR A 92 -9.11 14.88 -0.70
CA THR A 92 -9.93 15.62 -1.66
C THR A 92 -10.18 14.76 -2.89
N GLU A 93 -11.33 14.94 -3.56
CA GLU A 93 -11.67 14.17 -4.76
C GLU A 93 -10.63 14.34 -5.88
N GLU A 94 -10.05 15.54 -6.01
CA GLU A 94 -9.02 15.84 -7.02
C GLU A 94 -7.70 15.10 -6.77
N SER A 95 -7.45 14.69 -5.53
CA SER A 95 -6.27 13.94 -5.13
C SER A 95 -6.47 12.42 -5.22
N ASP A 96 -7.69 11.94 -5.55
CA ASP A 96 -8.02 10.52 -5.67
C ASP A 96 -7.65 9.95 -7.05
N PHE A 97 -6.34 9.89 -7.30
CA PHE A 97 -5.82 9.31 -8.53
C PHE A 97 -5.93 7.77 -8.51
N CYS A 98 -6.30 7.19 -9.65
CA CYS A 98 -6.08 5.78 -9.91
C CYS A 98 -4.82 5.58 -10.76
N THR A 99 -4.19 4.41 -10.68
CA THR A 99 -2.94 4.12 -11.41
C THR A 99 -3.04 4.38 -12.92
N ARG A 100 -4.22 4.13 -13.51
CA ARG A 100 -4.46 4.35 -14.94
C ARG A 100 -4.44 5.82 -15.32
N THR A 101 -5.06 6.69 -14.51
CA THR A 101 -5.16 8.12 -14.80
C THR A 101 -3.89 8.87 -14.40
N LEU A 102 -3.16 8.37 -13.39
CA LEU A 102 -1.91 8.96 -12.92
C LEU A 102 -0.85 9.07 -14.03
N ILE A 103 -0.60 7.98 -14.76
CA ILE A 103 0.44 7.97 -15.81
C ILE A 103 0.10 8.88 -17.01
N GLN A 104 -1.19 9.20 -17.18
CA GLN A 104 -1.70 10.08 -18.22
C GLN A 104 -1.57 11.57 -17.85
N GLN A 105 -1.32 11.89 -16.58
CA GLN A 105 -1.08 13.26 -16.14
C GLN A 105 0.23 13.81 -16.72
N GLN A 106 0.30 15.14 -16.84
CA GLN A 106 1.51 15.85 -17.24
C GLN A 106 2.47 16.00 -16.05
N LEU A 107 3.07 14.88 -15.65
CA LEU A 107 4.01 14.80 -14.53
C LEU A 107 5.46 14.88 -15.00
N VAL A 108 6.35 15.30 -14.10
CA VAL A 108 7.77 15.00 -14.23
C VAL A 108 7.94 13.49 -14.11
N LYS A 109 8.45 12.86 -15.17
CA LYS A 109 8.65 11.41 -15.26
C LYS A 109 9.79 11.10 -16.23
N GLY A 110 10.35 9.90 -16.10
CA GLY A 110 11.38 9.39 -17.00
C GLY A 110 11.35 7.87 -17.10
N ASP A 111 12.12 7.33 -18.04
CA ASP A 111 12.31 5.88 -18.17
C ASP A 111 12.95 5.29 -16.91
N ILE A 112 12.61 4.05 -16.57
CA ILE A 112 13.18 3.40 -15.38
C ILE A 112 14.72 3.33 -15.43
N GLY A 113 15.30 3.26 -16.63
CA GLY A 113 16.76 3.23 -16.83
C GLY A 113 17.46 4.54 -16.46
N THR A 114 16.71 5.63 -16.25
CA THR A 114 17.23 6.93 -15.79
C THR A 114 16.77 7.28 -14.38
N LEU A 115 16.30 6.29 -13.59
CA LEU A 115 15.86 6.48 -12.21
C LEU A 115 16.93 7.22 -11.38
N PRO A 116 16.66 8.45 -10.91
CA PRO A 116 17.60 9.15 -10.06
C PRO A 116 17.57 8.57 -8.64
N GLU A 117 18.64 8.80 -7.89
CA GLU A 117 18.75 8.39 -6.48
C GLU A 117 17.96 9.37 -5.57
N THR A 118 16.65 9.40 -5.77
CA THR A 118 15.70 10.26 -5.04
C THR A 118 14.61 9.38 -4.43
N PRO A 119 14.78 8.91 -3.18
CA PRO A 119 13.74 8.18 -2.46
C PRO A 119 12.43 8.97 -2.42
N GLY A 120 11.31 8.29 -2.61
CA GLY A 120 9.98 8.88 -2.71
C GLY A 120 9.47 9.04 -4.13
N LEU A 121 10.29 8.83 -5.15
CA LEU A 121 9.78 8.70 -6.51
C LEU A 121 8.84 7.50 -6.62
N VAL A 122 7.76 7.68 -7.39
CA VAL A 122 6.83 6.59 -7.67
C VAL A 122 7.33 5.82 -8.88
N LEU A 123 7.47 4.51 -8.73
CA LEU A 123 7.78 3.60 -9.83
C LEU A 123 6.48 3.12 -10.45
N PHE A 124 6.45 3.01 -11.78
CA PHE A 124 5.26 2.62 -12.53
C PHE A 124 5.55 1.47 -13.48
N LYS A 125 4.59 0.54 -13.56
CA LYS A 125 4.41 -0.42 -14.65
C LYS A 125 2.92 -0.44 -15.00
N PRO A 126 2.51 -0.91 -16.19
CA PRO A 126 1.10 -0.97 -16.55
C PRO A 126 0.24 -1.59 -15.44
N GLY A 127 -0.69 -0.78 -14.88
CA GLY A 127 -1.62 -1.20 -13.85
C GLY A 127 -1.08 -1.23 -12.41
N HIS A 128 0.16 -0.80 -12.14
CA HIS A 128 0.74 -0.90 -10.80
C HIS A 128 1.77 0.19 -10.49
N VAL A 129 1.89 0.54 -9.21
CA VAL A 129 2.86 1.51 -8.71
C VAL A 129 3.56 1.03 -7.44
N GLY A 130 4.76 1.55 -7.19
CA GLY A 130 5.51 1.34 -5.96
C GLY A 130 6.26 2.61 -5.57
N VAL A 131 6.79 2.65 -4.35
CA VAL A 131 7.58 3.77 -3.81
C VAL A 131 9.05 3.39 -3.86
N TYR A 132 9.87 4.15 -4.59
CA TYR A 132 11.33 4.00 -4.54
C TYR A 132 11.85 4.41 -3.17
N ILE A 133 12.66 3.57 -2.53
CA ILE A 133 13.19 3.81 -1.17
C ILE A 133 14.71 4.03 -1.12
N GLY A 134 15.34 4.14 -2.29
CA GLY A 134 16.79 4.26 -2.46
C GLY A 134 17.50 2.92 -2.62
N GLY A 135 18.76 2.95 -3.06
CA GLY A 135 19.63 1.79 -3.16
C GLY A 135 19.11 0.69 -4.09
N GLY A 136 18.40 1.05 -5.16
CA GLY A 136 17.83 0.09 -6.11
C GLY A 136 16.65 -0.73 -5.55
N LYS A 137 15.98 -0.24 -4.49
CA LYS A 137 14.86 -0.92 -3.83
C LYS A 137 13.57 -0.10 -3.87
N ALA A 138 12.43 -0.81 -3.83
CA ALA A 138 11.11 -0.20 -3.76
C ALA A 138 10.17 -0.96 -2.82
N ILE A 139 9.19 -0.27 -2.26
CA ILE A 139 8.06 -0.86 -1.53
C ILE A 139 6.79 -0.73 -2.37
N GLU A 140 6.10 -1.84 -2.60
CA GLU A 140 4.83 -1.89 -3.35
C GLU A 140 3.78 -2.73 -2.59
N SER A 141 2.48 -2.38 -2.71
CA SER A 141 1.39 -3.22 -2.19
C SER A 141 0.89 -4.18 -3.26
N THR A 142 1.13 -5.48 -3.10
CA THR A 142 0.84 -6.52 -4.10
C THR A 142 -0.18 -7.54 -3.60
N HIS A 143 -0.99 -8.05 -4.52
CA HIS A 143 -1.96 -9.12 -4.24
C HIS A 143 -1.34 -10.45 -3.78
N THR A 144 -0.06 -10.63 -4.04
CA THR A 144 0.72 -11.81 -3.70
C THR A 144 2.01 -11.37 -3.04
N MET A 145 2.34 -11.98 -1.91
CA MET A 145 3.66 -11.83 -1.28
C MET A 145 4.40 -13.16 -1.29
N PRO A 146 5.74 -13.15 -1.34
CA PRO A 146 6.51 -14.35 -1.01
C PRO A 146 6.31 -14.70 0.48
N ALA A 147 6.35 -15.99 0.81
CA ALA A 147 6.19 -16.49 2.19
C ALA A 147 7.11 -15.76 3.20
N SER A 148 8.35 -15.45 2.77
CA SER A 148 9.35 -14.74 3.58
C SER A 148 9.00 -13.29 3.93
N ALA A 149 8.15 -12.62 3.14
CA ALA A 149 7.68 -11.27 3.45
C ALA A 149 6.64 -11.28 4.58
N TYR A 150 5.89 -12.38 4.74
CA TYR A 150 5.00 -12.54 5.87
C TYR A 150 5.83 -12.59 7.16
N THR A 151 6.82 -13.47 7.30
CA THR A 151 7.61 -13.63 8.53
C THR A 151 8.18 -12.31 9.11
N ARG A 152 8.64 -11.39 8.26
CA ARG A 152 9.23 -10.10 8.71
C ARG A 152 8.22 -9.13 9.33
N CYS A 153 6.94 -9.23 8.99
CA CYS A 153 5.90 -8.35 9.55
C CYS A 153 5.58 -8.68 11.02
N TRP A 154 5.94 -9.88 11.50
CA TRP A 154 5.57 -10.37 12.84
C TRP A 154 6.71 -10.29 13.87
N GLU A 155 7.98 -10.29 13.45
CA GLU A 155 9.12 -10.29 14.38
C GLU A 155 9.30 -8.96 15.15
N HIS A 156 8.64 -7.86 14.72
CA HIS A 156 8.81 -6.53 15.32
C HIS A 156 7.81 -6.14 16.41
N MET A 157 6.85 -6.99 16.80
CA MET A 157 5.97 -6.72 17.94
C MET A 157 6.53 -7.32 19.24
N GLY A 158 7.49 -6.62 19.84
CA GLY A 158 8.23 -7.02 21.03
C GLY A 158 7.50 -6.93 22.39
N ASP A 159 6.17 -6.70 22.40
CA ASP A 159 5.39 -6.57 23.64
C ASP A 159 4.32 -7.65 23.83
N GLY A 160 4.24 -8.64 22.91
CA GLY A 160 3.26 -9.72 22.99
C GLY A 160 1.80 -9.28 22.80
N SER A 161 1.56 -8.03 22.37
CA SER A 161 0.22 -7.48 22.14
C SER A 161 -0.29 -7.68 20.71
N ALA A 162 0.35 -8.55 19.92
CA ALA A 162 -0.06 -8.87 18.56
C ALA A 162 -1.54 -9.29 18.53
N PRO A 163 -2.46 -8.46 18.01
CA PRO A 163 -3.87 -8.81 18.05
C PRO A 163 -4.09 -9.92 17.02
N CYS A 164 -4.39 -11.11 17.52
CA CYS A 164 -4.87 -12.26 16.77
C CYS A 164 -3.87 -12.90 15.78
N CYS A 165 -2.74 -13.38 16.29
CA CYS A 165 -1.83 -14.31 15.59
C CYS A 165 -2.58 -15.46 14.89
N SER A 166 -3.63 -16.00 15.53
CA SER A 166 -4.38 -17.16 15.01
C SER A 166 -5.20 -16.88 13.75
N ALA A 167 -5.70 -15.66 13.55
CA ALA A 167 -6.58 -15.37 12.41
C ALA A 167 -5.84 -15.37 11.06
N TYR A 168 -4.56 -14.99 11.07
CA TYR A 168 -3.73 -14.97 9.86
C TYR A 168 -3.22 -16.36 9.51
N ASP A 169 -2.73 -17.11 10.51
CA ASP A 169 -2.29 -18.50 10.34
C ASP A 169 -3.43 -19.44 9.94
N SER A 170 -4.67 -19.05 10.26
CA SER A 170 -5.89 -19.77 9.84
C SER A 170 -6.43 -19.32 8.48
N ALA A 171 -5.82 -18.31 7.83
CA ALA A 171 -6.24 -17.88 6.50
C ALA A 171 -5.84 -18.95 5.48
N PRO A 172 -6.76 -19.44 4.62
CA PRO A 172 -6.47 -20.56 3.75
C PRO A 172 -5.28 -20.28 2.80
N ASP A 173 -4.43 -21.28 2.58
CA ASP A 173 -3.14 -21.11 1.90
C ASP A 173 -3.22 -20.76 0.41
N GLU A 174 -4.31 -21.10 -0.30
CA GLU A 174 -4.51 -20.68 -1.69
C GLU A 174 -6.00 -20.76 -2.10
N PRO A 175 -6.48 -19.85 -2.98
CA PRO A 175 -5.83 -18.63 -3.44
C PRO A 175 -6.24 -17.44 -2.56
N SER A 176 -5.88 -17.50 -1.28
CA SER A 176 -6.12 -16.45 -0.28
C SER A 176 -4.85 -15.97 0.41
N ARG A 177 -3.71 -15.98 -0.30
CA ARG A 177 -2.58 -15.14 0.09
C ARG A 177 -3.07 -13.70 0.18
N LEU A 178 -3.08 -13.15 1.39
CA LEU A 178 -3.70 -11.87 1.70
C LEU A 178 -3.02 -10.69 0.98
N GLY A 179 -1.82 -10.90 0.42
CA GLY A 179 -1.01 -9.85 -0.19
C GLY A 179 -0.62 -8.76 0.82
N GLY A 180 0.03 -7.69 0.34
CA GLY A 180 0.25 -6.44 1.04
C GLY A 180 1.57 -5.79 0.63
N LEU A 181 2.22 -5.07 1.53
CA LEU A 181 3.46 -4.35 1.28
C LEU A 181 4.67 -5.28 1.26
N VAL A 182 5.47 -5.17 0.20
CA VAL A 182 6.71 -5.94 0.02
C VAL A 182 7.84 -5.02 -0.40
N GLU A 183 9.04 -5.28 0.14
CA GLU A 183 10.27 -4.71 -0.39
C GLU A 183 10.72 -5.54 -1.61
N THR A 184 11.09 -4.86 -2.69
CA THR A 184 11.50 -5.47 -3.95
C THR A 184 12.75 -4.80 -4.50
N VAL A 185 13.54 -5.56 -5.24
CA VAL A 185 14.66 -5.02 -6.02
C VAL A 185 14.11 -4.45 -7.32
N VAL A 186 14.45 -3.19 -7.62
CA VAL A 186 13.91 -2.47 -8.79
C VAL A 186 14.25 -3.20 -10.09
N SER A 187 15.46 -3.72 -10.25
CA SER A 187 15.90 -4.44 -11.46
C SER A 187 15.23 -5.81 -11.65
N GLU A 188 14.60 -6.37 -10.62
CA GLU A 188 13.89 -7.66 -10.68
C GLU A 188 12.39 -7.50 -10.98
N ARG A 189 11.92 -6.26 -11.11
CA ARG A 189 10.53 -5.94 -11.40
C ARG A 189 10.43 -5.24 -12.75
N PRO A 190 9.37 -5.47 -13.54
CA PRO A 190 9.21 -4.90 -14.87
C PRO A 190 8.69 -3.45 -14.80
N TRP A 191 9.32 -2.62 -13.97
CA TRP A 191 9.08 -1.19 -13.93
C TRP A 191 9.44 -0.58 -15.28
N THR A 192 8.67 0.40 -15.73
CA THR A 192 8.89 1.06 -17.02
C THR A 192 9.27 2.53 -16.82
N HIS A 193 8.72 3.18 -15.80
CA HIS A 193 8.94 4.61 -15.57
C HIS A 193 9.09 4.92 -14.08
N TRP A 194 9.72 6.05 -13.78
CA TRP A 194 9.59 6.76 -12.52
C TRP A 194 8.79 8.05 -12.72
N LEU A 195 8.09 8.52 -11.68
CA LEU A 195 7.28 9.74 -11.73
C LEU A 195 7.24 10.48 -10.39
N GLN A 196 7.13 11.80 -10.47
CA GLN A 196 6.82 12.66 -9.33
C GLN A 196 5.31 12.71 -9.12
N TYR A 197 4.85 12.17 -7.98
CA TYR A 197 3.44 12.14 -7.61
C TYR A 197 2.93 13.54 -7.20
N PRO A 198 1.74 13.97 -7.66
CA PRO A 198 1.15 15.26 -7.29
C PRO A 198 0.99 15.46 -5.77
N GLY A 199 1.24 16.68 -5.29
CA GLY A 199 1.13 17.01 -3.87
C GLY A 199 2.32 16.58 -3.01
N ILE A 200 3.40 16.09 -3.63
CA ILE A 200 4.68 15.79 -2.98
C ILE A 200 5.76 16.75 -3.54
N HIS A 201 6.60 17.25 -2.66
CA HIS A 201 7.77 18.06 -2.95
C HIS A 201 8.99 17.17 -3.13
N TYR A 202 9.69 17.31 -4.26
CA TYR A 202 10.86 16.53 -4.67
C TYR A 202 12.11 17.40 -4.75
#